data_AF-A0A2V8NJS3-F1
#
_entry.id   AF-A0A2V8NJS3-F1
#
_cell.length_a   1.000
_cell.length_b   1.000
_cell.length_c   1.000
_cell.angle_alpha   90.00
_cell.angle_beta   90.00
_cell.angle_gamma   90.00
#
_symmetry.space_group_name_H-M   'P 1'
#
loop_
_entity.id
_entity.type
_entity.pdbx_description
1 polymer ?
#
loop_
_entity_poly.entity_id
_entity_poly.type
_entity_poly.pdbx_seq_one_letter_code
_entity_poly.pdbx_strand_id
1 'polypeptide(L)'
;MRKKEYYEDAALSPNIHRMASEGFVFTEDHCDSVASHTAAFAELVQGLPDHLYLNCSSSHLVPAIMHERMPRILVLHETGHDVGHESYEKYLEAVRATDRKVGRIFDWVKNDRYFSQNTAIILRPEFGRDDEINSAGELHHSEGFYCAHRVARIFWGPDFNKGVDSRTVINRRDTAPMLANLLQ
;
A
#
# COMPACT_ATOMS: atom_id res chain seq x y z
N MET A 1 -3.13 -16.77 -16.78
CA MET A 1 -2.15 -15.67 -16.64
C MET A 1 -1.94 -15.50 -15.15
N ARG A 2 -0.70 -15.56 -14.64
CA ARG A 2 -0.44 -15.40 -13.20
C ARG A 2 -0.39 -13.91 -12.85
N LYS A 3 -1.07 -13.52 -11.77
CA LYS A 3 -0.99 -12.15 -11.24
C LYS A 3 0.46 -11.84 -10.85
N LYS A 4 1.00 -10.72 -11.31
CA LYS A 4 2.26 -10.15 -10.78
C LYS A 4 1.98 -9.30 -9.55
N GLU A 5 3.00 -9.00 -8.76
CA GLU A 5 2.80 -8.02 -7.71
C GLU A 5 2.59 -6.62 -8.28
N TYR A 6 1.86 -5.80 -7.54
CA TYR A 6 1.38 -4.48 -7.95
C TYR A 6 2.52 -3.46 -8.21
N TYR A 7 3.78 -3.81 -7.97
CA TYR A 7 4.95 -2.97 -8.21
C TYR A 7 5.94 -3.57 -9.22
N GLU A 8 5.73 -4.83 -9.63
CA GLU A 8 6.63 -5.55 -10.55
C GLU A 8 6.35 -5.23 -12.02
N ASP A 9 5.11 -4.89 -12.35
CA ASP A 9 4.69 -4.58 -13.71
C ASP A 9 4.62 -3.07 -13.96
N ALA A 10 5.72 -2.50 -14.42
CA ALA A 10 5.81 -1.08 -14.75
C ALA A 10 4.83 -0.65 -15.86
N ALA A 11 4.31 -1.56 -16.68
CA ALA A 11 3.28 -1.23 -17.67
C ALA A 11 1.88 -1.07 -17.03
N LEU A 12 1.64 -1.73 -15.89
CA LEU A 12 0.40 -1.62 -15.14
C LEU A 12 0.44 -0.48 -14.12
N SER A 13 1.54 -0.34 -13.40
CA SER A 13 1.68 0.56 -12.25
C SER A 13 3.04 1.28 -12.23
N PRO A 14 3.31 2.15 -13.24
CA PRO A 14 4.60 2.80 -13.39
C PRO A 14 5.00 3.69 -12.20
N ASN A 15 4.05 4.29 -11.48
CA ASN A 15 4.36 5.19 -10.37
C ASN A 15 4.75 4.42 -9.11
N ILE A 16 4.01 3.34 -8.81
CA ILE A 16 4.35 2.45 -7.70
C ILE A 16 5.67 1.73 -7.99
N HIS A 17 5.88 1.28 -9.23
CA HIS A 17 7.16 0.72 -9.66
C HIS A 17 8.32 1.69 -9.44
N ARG A 18 8.14 2.96 -9.81
CA ARG A 18 9.13 4.01 -9.55
C ARG A 18 9.39 4.21 -8.06
N MET A 19 8.34 4.33 -7.24
CA MET A 19 8.49 4.43 -5.78
C MET A 19 9.24 3.23 -5.20
N ALA A 20 8.95 2.00 -5.65
CA ALA A 20 9.66 0.79 -5.25
C ALA A 20 11.15 0.86 -5.63
N SER A 21 11.48 1.25 -6.86
CA SER A 21 12.88 1.38 -7.31
C SER A 21 13.69 2.46 -6.57
N GLU A 22 12.99 3.44 -6.01
CA GLU A 22 13.60 4.52 -5.25
C GLU A 22 13.61 4.28 -3.74
N GLY A 23 12.93 3.23 -3.27
CA GLY A 23 12.71 2.93 -1.86
C GLY A 23 13.26 1.57 -1.44
N PHE A 24 12.79 1.10 -0.29
CA PHE A 24 13.02 -0.24 0.23
C PHE A 24 11.78 -1.11 0.02
N VAL A 25 11.97 -2.34 -0.44
CA VAL A 25 10.86 -3.30 -0.63
C VAL A 25 11.11 -4.55 0.19
N PHE A 26 10.16 -4.91 1.05
CA PHE A 26 10.04 -6.28 1.53
C PHE A 26 9.10 -7.03 0.59
N THR A 27 9.56 -8.13 -0.01
CA THR A 27 8.73 -8.92 -0.92
C THR A 27 7.80 -9.90 -0.19
N GLU A 28 8.02 -10.10 1.11
CA GLU A 28 7.28 -11.03 1.96
C GLU A 28 6.66 -10.30 3.17
N ASP A 29 5.52 -9.64 2.97
CA ASP A 29 4.67 -9.11 4.05
C ASP A 29 3.39 -9.94 4.18
N HIS A 30 3.27 -10.65 5.28
CA HIS A 30 2.24 -11.66 5.49
C HIS A 30 1.00 -11.11 6.22
N CYS A 31 -0.17 -11.62 5.83
CA CYS A 31 -1.49 -11.28 6.37
C CYS A 31 -2.27 -12.54 6.75
N ASP A 32 -1.67 -13.30 7.67
CA ASP A 32 -2.03 -14.68 8.05
C ASP A 32 -3.43 -14.92 8.65
N SER A 33 -4.24 -13.88 8.84
CA SER A 33 -5.48 -14.03 9.60
C SER A 33 -6.64 -13.13 9.17
N VAL A 34 -6.50 -12.29 8.14
CA VAL A 34 -7.56 -11.35 7.75
C VAL A 34 -7.57 -11.11 6.23
N ALA A 35 -8.62 -11.58 5.57
CA ALA A 35 -9.02 -11.22 4.20
C ALA A 35 -10.26 -10.29 4.24
N SER A 36 -10.24 -9.28 5.11
CA SER A 36 -11.35 -8.35 5.33
C SER A 36 -10.84 -6.92 5.44
N HIS A 37 -11.34 -6.04 4.58
CA HIS A 37 -11.00 -4.61 4.59
C HIS A 37 -11.22 -3.98 5.96
N THR A 38 -12.39 -4.21 6.56
CA THR A 38 -12.73 -3.62 7.86
C THR A 38 -11.82 -4.09 8.97
N ALA A 39 -11.57 -5.40 9.07
CA ALA A 39 -10.70 -5.94 10.11
C ALA A 39 -9.22 -5.56 9.86
N ALA A 40 -8.81 -5.47 8.60
CA ALA A 40 -7.44 -5.11 8.27
C ALA A 40 -7.13 -3.67 8.66
N PHE A 41 -8.03 -2.75 8.28
CA PHE A 41 -7.97 -1.35 8.64
C PHE A 41 -8.09 -1.12 10.15
N ALA A 42 -9.03 -1.80 10.83
CA ALA A 42 -9.21 -1.70 12.27
C ALA A 42 -7.94 -2.09 13.05
N GLU A 43 -7.28 -3.19 12.65
CA GLU A 43 -6.02 -3.63 13.28
C GLU A 43 -4.92 -2.56 13.16
N LEU A 44 -4.79 -1.92 11.99
CA LEU A 44 -3.83 -0.84 11.79
C LEU A 44 -4.15 0.34 12.71
N VAL A 45 -5.36 0.92 12.61
CA VAL A 45 -5.68 2.16 13.32
C VAL A 45 -5.72 2.01 14.84
N GLN A 46 -6.09 0.84 15.36
CA GLN A 46 -6.06 0.57 16.81
C GLN A 46 -4.64 0.65 17.38
N GLY A 47 -3.63 0.33 16.58
CA GLY A 47 -2.23 0.40 16.99
C GLY A 47 -1.55 1.75 16.74
N LEU A 48 -2.18 2.68 16.02
CA LEU A 48 -1.56 3.94 15.63
C LEU A 48 -1.89 5.08 16.59
N PRO A 49 -0.87 5.76 17.16
CA PRO A 49 -1.09 6.98 17.93
C PRO A 49 -1.50 8.15 17.01
N ASP A 50 -2.33 9.06 17.52
CA ASP A 50 -2.66 10.38 16.96
C ASP A 50 -2.53 10.48 15.42
N HIS A 51 -3.48 9.86 14.71
CA HIS A 51 -3.46 9.73 13.26
C HIS A 51 -4.68 10.41 12.63
N LEU A 52 -4.49 10.94 11.42
CA LEU A 52 -5.59 11.38 10.57
C LEU A 52 -5.89 10.31 9.53
N TYR A 53 -7.17 10.04 9.32
CA TYR A 53 -7.65 9.11 8.30
C TYR A 53 -8.28 9.86 7.13
N LEU A 54 -8.02 9.38 5.92
CA LEU A 54 -8.66 9.85 4.70
C LEU A 54 -8.91 8.68 3.74
N ASN A 55 -10.12 8.59 3.19
CA ASN A 55 -10.38 7.67 2.09
C ASN A 55 -9.60 8.12 0.85
N CYS A 56 -8.99 7.19 0.11
CA CYS A 56 -8.11 7.51 -1.02
C CYS A 56 -8.84 8.21 -2.20
N SER A 57 -10.18 8.12 -2.27
CA SER A 57 -10.98 8.98 -3.18
C SER A 57 -10.75 10.48 -2.95
N SER A 58 -10.43 10.88 -1.71
CA SER A 58 -10.10 12.26 -1.33
C SER A 58 -8.60 12.56 -1.34
N SER A 59 -7.77 11.71 -1.94
CA SER A 59 -6.29 11.88 -2.00
C SER A 59 -5.82 13.23 -2.58
N HIS A 60 -6.66 13.91 -3.36
CA HIS A 60 -6.36 15.26 -3.87
C HIS A 60 -6.25 16.32 -2.76
N LEU A 61 -6.79 16.06 -1.56
CA LEU A 61 -6.70 16.95 -0.39
C LEU A 61 -5.40 16.79 0.41
N VAL A 62 -4.58 15.76 0.10
CA VAL A 62 -3.35 15.45 0.85
C VAL A 62 -2.43 16.68 1.00
N PRO A 63 -2.12 17.45 -0.07
CA PRO A 63 -1.28 18.64 0.07
C PRO A 63 -1.80 19.67 1.07
N ALA A 64 -3.10 19.99 1.01
CA ALA A 64 -3.73 20.97 1.90
C ALA A 64 -3.72 20.48 3.35
N ILE A 65 -4.16 19.22 3.56
CA ILE A 65 -4.18 18.59 4.88
C ILE A 65 -2.78 18.58 5.50
N MET A 66 -1.76 18.19 4.73
CA MET A 66 -0.40 18.09 5.25
C MET A 66 0.15 19.47 5.64
N HIS A 67 -0.04 20.52 4.83
CA HIS A 67 0.40 21.87 5.19
C HIS A 67 -0.38 22.50 6.36
N GLU A 68 -1.70 22.33 6.40
CA GLU A 68 -2.54 22.99 7.39
C GLU A 68 -2.51 22.30 8.76
N ARG A 69 -2.43 20.97 8.76
CA ARG A 69 -2.59 20.16 9.98
C ARG A 69 -1.29 19.53 10.45
N MET A 70 -0.29 19.40 9.57
CA MET A 70 1.00 18.77 9.86
C MET A 70 0.85 17.45 10.65
N PRO A 71 -0.03 16.52 10.21
CA PRO A 71 -0.32 15.33 10.99
C PRO A 71 0.93 14.46 11.11
N ARG A 72 1.13 13.86 12.29
CA ARG A 72 2.24 12.91 12.50
C ARG A 72 2.07 11.66 11.65
N ILE A 73 0.83 11.22 11.48
CA ILE A 73 0.44 10.08 10.65
C ILE A 73 -0.78 10.46 9.83
N LEU A 74 -0.71 10.27 8.52
CA LEU A 74 -1.86 10.35 7.60
C LEU A 74 -2.07 9.00 6.95
N VAL A 75 -3.19 8.36 7.24
CA VAL A 75 -3.58 7.05 6.69
C VAL A 75 -4.52 7.26 5.50
N LEU A 76 -4.11 6.76 4.34
CA LEU A 76 -4.91 6.73 3.13
C LEU A 76 -5.39 5.30 2.86
N HIS A 77 -6.70 5.09 2.81
CA HIS A 77 -7.29 3.77 2.63
C HIS A 77 -8.01 3.64 1.29
N GLU A 78 -7.67 2.60 0.53
CA GLU A 78 -8.17 2.31 -0.82
C GLU A 78 -8.69 0.87 -0.89
N THR A 79 -9.99 0.70 -1.10
CA THR A 79 -10.65 -0.61 -1.24
C THR A 79 -11.13 -0.89 -2.66
N GLY A 80 -10.93 0.04 -3.62
CA GLY A 80 -11.46 -0.07 -4.98
C GLY A 80 -10.98 -1.30 -5.76
N HIS A 81 -9.91 -1.96 -5.32
CA HIS A 81 -9.44 -3.22 -5.88
C HIS A 81 -10.40 -4.40 -5.63
N ASP A 82 -11.37 -4.26 -4.72
CA ASP A 82 -12.32 -5.33 -4.41
C ASP A 82 -13.31 -5.65 -5.53
N VAL A 83 -13.38 -4.76 -6.52
CA VAL A 83 -14.01 -5.04 -7.82
C VAL A 83 -13.41 -6.26 -8.55
N GLY A 84 -12.28 -6.80 -8.08
CA GLY A 84 -11.75 -8.08 -8.52
C GLY A 84 -12.72 -9.24 -8.35
N HIS A 85 -13.64 -9.19 -7.36
CA HIS A 85 -14.72 -10.17 -7.26
C HIS A 85 -15.74 -10.10 -8.41
N GLU A 86 -15.74 -9.02 -9.21
CA GLU A 86 -16.60 -8.88 -10.38
C GLU A 86 -15.87 -9.21 -11.69
N SER A 87 -14.61 -8.77 -11.84
CA SER A 87 -13.83 -8.94 -13.07
C SER A 87 -12.35 -8.61 -12.86
N TYR A 88 -11.48 -9.44 -13.44
CA TYR A 88 -10.04 -9.19 -13.48
C TYR A 88 -9.68 -7.92 -14.26
N GLU A 89 -10.37 -7.61 -15.34
CA GLU A 89 -10.14 -6.41 -16.14
C GLU A 89 -10.43 -5.14 -15.32
N LYS A 90 -11.56 -5.13 -14.58
CA LYS A 90 -11.89 -4.03 -13.66
C LYS A 90 -10.86 -3.91 -12.52
N TYR A 91 -10.36 -5.04 -12.01
CA TYR A 91 -9.27 -5.03 -11.04
C TYR A 91 -8.02 -4.34 -11.60
N LEU A 92 -7.61 -4.63 -12.84
CA LEU A 92 -6.47 -3.96 -13.48
C LEU A 92 -6.72 -2.46 -13.67
N GLU A 93 -7.95 -2.04 -13.98
CA GLU A 93 -8.32 -0.62 -14.03
C GLU A 93 -8.21 0.05 -12.66
N ALA A 94 -8.67 -0.62 -11.59
CA ALA A 94 -8.53 -0.15 -10.22
C ALA A 94 -7.06 0.00 -9.81
N VAL A 95 -6.19 -0.96 -10.17
CA VAL A 95 -4.74 -0.86 -9.94
C VAL A 95 -4.16 0.37 -10.64
N ARG A 96 -4.49 0.61 -11.91
CA ARG A 96 -4.04 1.81 -12.64
C ARG A 96 -4.55 3.10 -12.02
N ALA A 97 -5.78 3.12 -11.52
CA ALA A 97 -6.35 4.28 -10.85
C ALA A 97 -5.61 4.59 -9.54
N THR A 98 -5.34 3.56 -8.74
CA THR A 98 -4.55 3.67 -7.51
C THR A 98 -3.12 4.11 -7.79
N ASP A 99 -2.47 3.54 -8.81
CA ASP A 99 -1.12 3.92 -9.21
C ASP A 99 -1.02 5.43 -9.51
N ARG A 100 -1.98 6.00 -10.25
CA ARG A 100 -2.02 7.44 -10.50
C ARG A 100 -2.20 8.26 -9.23
N LYS A 101 -2.98 7.79 -8.25
CA LYS A 101 -3.15 8.47 -6.95
C LYS A 101 -1.84 8.46 -6.16
N VAL A 102 -1.19 7.29 -6.08
CA VAL A 102 0.13 7.14 -5.43
C VAL A 102 1.16 8.04 -6.10
N GLY A 103 1.24 8.04 -7.43
CA GLY A 103 2.17 8.89 -8.17
C GLY A 103 2.01 10.38 -7.86
N ARG A 104 0.78 10.90 -7.83
CA ARG A 104 0.52 12.30 -7.48
C ARG A 104 0.97 12.64 -6.07
N ILE A 105 0.66 11.79 -5.09
CA ILE A 105 1.08 12.00 -3.70
C ILE A 105 2.61 11.94 -3.59
N PHE A 106 3.20 10.92 -4.21
CA PHE A 106 4.64 10.68 -4.19
C PHE A 106 5.41 11.85 -4.79
N ASP A 107 5.01 12.31 -5.98
CA ASP A 107 5.65 13.45 -6.63
C ASP A 107 5.48 14.74 -5.84
N TRP A 108 4.32 14.96 -5.22
CA TRP A 108 4.12 16.13 -4.39
C TRP A 108 5.02 16.10 -3.15
N VAL A 109 5.05 15.00 -2.38
CA VAL A 109 5.93 14.86 -1.21
C VAL A 109 7.39 15.05 -1.60
N LYS A 110 7.83 14.38 -2.68
CA LYS A 110 9.22 14.39 -3.12
C LYS A 110 9.68 15.77 -3.62
N ASN A 111 8.78 16.57 -4.19
CA ASN A 111 9.11 17.89 -4.72
C ASN A 111 8.88 19.03 -3.71
N ASP A 112 8.23 18.77 -2.58
CA ASP A 112 8.03 19.77 -1.54
C ASP A 112 9.32 20.01 -0.73
N ARG A 113 9.63 21.28 -0.45
CA ARG A 113 10.88 21.67 0.23
C ARG A 113 10.99 21.14 1.66
N TYR A 114 9.88 21.05 2.38
CA TYR A 114 9.85 20.59 3.76
C TYR A 114 9.59 19.08 3.82
N PHE A 115 8.55 18.59 3.13
CA PHE A 115 8.12 17.20 3.24
C PHE A 115 9.06 16.21 2.56
N SER A 116 9.81 16.61 1.53
CA SER A 116 10.81 15.70 0.92
C SER A 116 11.90 15.26 1.89
N GLN A 117 12.14 16.03 2.95
CA GLN A 117 13.20 15.78 3.94
C GLN A 117 12.67 15.21 5.26
N ASN A 118 11.35 15.16 5.46
CA ASN A 118 10.74 14.86 6.77
C ASN A 118 9.53 13.90 6.68
N THR A 119 9.26 13.34 5.50
CA THR A 119 8.11 12.45 5.29
C THR A 119 8.56 11.09 4.81
N ALA A 120 8.05 10.06 5.50
CA ALA A 120 8.03 8.69 5.01
C ALA A 120 6.69 8.39 4.33
N ILE A 121 6.75 7.63 3.23
CA ILE A 121 5.59 7.03 2.57
C ILE A 121 5.74 5.51 2.67
N ILE A 122 4.72 4.86 3.22
CA ILE A 122 4.63 3.40 3.30
C ILE A 122 3.43 2.96 2.48
N LEU A 123 3.66 2.15 1.47
CA LEU A 123 2.61 1.56 0.64
C LEU A 123 2.51 0.06 0.92
N ARG A 124 1.33 -0.37 1.34
CA ARG A 124 1.04 -1.75 1.72
C ARG A 124 -0.40 -2.10 1.35
N PRO A 125 -0.64 -3.14 0.52
CA PRO A 125 -1.97 -3.70 0.39
C PRO A 125 -2.42 -4.37 1.69
N GLU A 126 -3.73 -4.42 1.92
CA GLU A 126 -4.27 -5.04 3.13
C GLU A 126 -4.03 -6.55 3.16
N PHE A 127 -4.19 -7.17 1.99
CA PHE A 127 -3.99 -8.58 1.68
C PHE A 127 -3.76 -8.75 0.17
N GLY A 128 -3.35 -9.95 -0.22
CA GLY A 128 -3.08 -10.33 -1.59
C GLY A 128 -4.34 -10.71 -2.36
N ARG A 129 -4.16 -11.39 -3.49
CA ARG A 129 -5.22 -11.96 -4.32
C ARG A 129 -4.79 -13.36 -4.74
N ASP A 130 -5.76 -14.18 -5.10
CA ASP A 130 -5.49 -15.48 -5.69
C ASP A 130 -4.63 -15.32 -6.96
N ASP A 131 -3.79 -16.32 -7.25
CA ASP A 131 -2.87 -16.26 -8.39
C ASP A 131 -3.58 -16.55 -9.73
N GLU A 132 -4.79 -17.10 -9.67
CA GLU A 132 -5.57 -17.56 -10.80
C GLU A 132 -6.93 -16.88 -10.86
N ILE A 133 -7.36 -16.58 -12.09
CA ILE A 133 -8.70 -16.07 -12.38
C ILE A 133 -9.63 -17.27 -12.43
N ASN A 134 -10.77 -17.21 -11.73
CA ASN A 134 -11.73 -18.31 -11.73
C ASN A 134 -12.48 -18.42 -13.07
N SER A 135 -13.33 -19.44 -13.21
CA SER A 135 -14.13 -19.65 -14.44
C SER A 135 -15.12 -18.54 -14.77
N ALA A 136 -15.43 -17.66 -13.80
CA ALA A 136 -16.29 -16.49 -13.98
C ALA A 136 -15.51 -15.22 -14.38
N GLY A 137 -14.18 -15.28 -14.48
CA GLY A 137 -13.35 -14.11 -14.81
C GLY A 137 -12.99 -13.26 -13.59
N GLU A 138 -13.19 -13.77 -12.37
CA GLU A 138 -13.02 -13.03 -11.12
C GLU A 138 -11.67 -13.35 -10.47
N LEU A 139 -11.18 -12.41 -9.66
CA LEU A 139 -9.95 -12.49 -8.88
C LEU A 139 -10.25 -12.31 -7.39
N HIS A 140 -10.36 -13.44 -6.68
CA HIS A 140 -10.69 -13.50 -5.25
C HIS A 140 -9.45 -13.35 -4.36
N HIS A 141 -9.64 -13.47 -3.05
CA HIS A 141 -8.61 -13.51 -2.01
C HIS A 141 -8.93 -14.62 -1.01
N SER A 142 -8.95 -15.84 -1.51
CA SER A 142 -9.45 -17.00 -0.77
C SER A 142 -8.59 -17.32 0.46
N GLU A 143 -9.23 -17.44 1.63
CA GLU A 143 -8.56 -17.85 2.85
C GLU A 143 -7.86 -19.23 2.65
N GLY A 144 -6.58 -19.31 3.01
CA GLY A 144 -5.76 -20.52 2.88
C GLY A 144 -4.87 -20.57 1.64
N PHE A 145 -4.99 -19.62 0.70
CA PHE A 145 -4.07 -19.51 -0.43
C PHE A 145 -2.88 -18.63 -0.07
N TYR A 146 -1.66 -19.18 -0.19
CA TYR A 146 -0.42 -18.49 0.16
C TYR A 146 -0.32 -17.07 -0.48
N CYS A 147 -0.72 -16.94 -1.74
CA CYS A 147 -0.64 -15.67 -2.47
C CYS A 147 -1.70 -14.64 -2.06
N ALA A 148 -2.82 -15.08 -1.49
CA ALA A 148 -3.79 -14.19 -0.86
C ALA A 148 -3.27 -13.64 0.49
N HIS A 149 -2.38 -14.39 1.16
CA HIS A 149 -1.78 -13.99 2.43
C HIS A 149 -0.45 -13.25 2.31
N ARG A 150 0.10 -13.11 1.11
CA ARG A 150 1.40 -12.49 0.87
C ARG A 150 1.25 -11.25 0.00
N VAL A 151 1.83 -10.14 0.46
CA VAL A 151 1.95 -8.92 -0.32
C VAL A 151 3.38 -8.40 -0.23
N ALA A 152 3.76 -7.51 -1.14
CA ALA A 152 4.93 -6.68 -0.92
C ALA A 152 4.58 -5.45 -0.09
N ARG A 153 5.58 -4.90 0.60
CA ARG A 153 5.49 -3.61 1.29
C ARG A 153 6.63 -2.72 0.84
N ILE A 154 6.29 -1.48 0.48
CA ILE A 154 7.24 -0.49 -0.04
C ILE A 154 7.38 0.64 0.97
N PHE A 155 8.61 1.02 1.23
CA PHE A 155 8.99 2.13 2.09
C PHE A 155 9.78 3.14 1.28
N TRP A 156 9.45 4.41 1.40
CA TRP A 156 10.22 5.50 0.82
C TRP A 156 10.30 6.65 1.81
N GLY A 157 11.45 7.32 1.87
CA GLY A 157 11.65 8.48 2.73
C GLY A 157 13.14 8.68 3.07
N PRO A 158 13.48 9.77 3.74
CA PRO A 158 14.86 10.11 4.10
C PRO A 158 15.52 9.05 4.99
N ASP A 159 14.75 8.34 5.82
CA ASP A 159 15.25 7.34 6.77
C ASP A 159 15.33 5.92 6.21
N PHE A 160 14.90 5.70 4.96
CA PHE A 160 14.88 4.37 4.34
C PHE A 160 15.98 4.22 3.30
N ASN A 161 16.79 3.17 3.44
CA ASN A 161 17.74 2.76 2.42
C ASN A 161 17.02 2.28 1.15
N LYS A 162 17.67 2.38 0.00
CA LYS A 162 17.18 1.74 -1.22
C LYS A 162 17.52 0.26 -1.22
N GLY A 163 16.60 -0.60 -1.65
CA GLY A 163 16.89 -2.02 -1.77
C GLY A 163 15.67 -2.93 -1.82
N VAL A 164 15.92 -4.22 -1.97
CA VAL A 164 14.90 -5.27 -1.94
C VAL A 164 15.36 -6.35 -0.98
N ASP A 165 14.51 -6.70 -0.02
CA ASP A 165 14.67 -7.87 0.83
C ASP A 165 13.61 -8.91 0.47
N SER A 166 14.10 -10.05 -0.05
CA SER A 166 13.30 -11.20 -0.41
C SER A 166 13.46 -12.40 0.52
N ARG A 167 14.14 -12.21 1.65
CA ARG A 167 14.46 -13.26 2.62
C ARG A 167 13.70 -13.07 3.92
N THR A 168 13.55 -11.82 4.36
CA THR A 168 12.85 -11.50 5.61
C THR A 168 11.35 -11.54 5.39
N VAL A 169 10.68 -12.40 6.15
CA VAL A 169 9.21 -12.41 6.25
C VAL A 169 8.81 -11.47 7.39
N ILE A 170 8.05 -10.43 7.05
CA ILE A 170 7.47 -9.50 8.02
C ILE A 170 5.96 -9.73 8.10
N ASN A 171 5.32 -9.18 9.13
CA ASN A 171 3.88 -9.28 9.30
C ASN A 171 3.20 -7.92 9.21
N ARG A 172 1.95 -7.90 8.74
CA ARG A 172 1.11 -6.70 8.73
C ARG A 172 1.01 -6.02 10.10
N ARG A 173 0.96 -6.84 11.16
CA ARG A 173 0.86 -6.39 12.55
C ARG A 173 2.06 -5.60 13.04
N ASP A 174 3.20 -5.76 12.37
CA ASP A 174 4.42 -5.02 12.72
C ASP A 174 4.35 -3.55 12.30
N THR A 175 3.38 -3.17 11.45
CA THR A 175 3.26 -1.81 10.91
C THR A 175 3.05 -0.77 12.01
N ALA A 176 2.08 -1.01 12.90
CA ALA A 176 1.77 -0.08 13.98
C ALA A 176 2.94 0.12 14.98
N PRO A 177 3.55 -0.93 15.55
CA PRO A 177 4.70 -0.76 16.44
C PRO A 177 5.93 -0.18 15.72
N MET A 178 6.14 -0.49 14.45
CA MET A 178 7.21 0.14 13.64
C MET A 178 6.98 1.64 13.47
N LEU A 179 5.76 2.06 13.11
CA LEU A 179 5.40 3.47 12.99
C LEU A 179 5.52 4.20 14.33
N ALA A 180 5.12 3.58 15.44
CA ALA A 180 5.29 4.15 16.77
C ALA A 180 6.77 4.39 17.11
N ASN A 181 7.69 3.53 16.66
CA ASN A 181 9.13 3.69 16.86
C ASN A 181 9.75 4.76 15.95
N LEU A 182 9.30 4.89 14.70
CA LEU A 182 9.75 5.96 13.80
C LEU A 182 9.36 7.36 14.29
N LEU A 183 8.37 7.43 15.17
CA LEU A 183 7.79 8.65 15.70
C LEU A 183 8.23 8.93 17.15
N GLN A 184 9.30 8.31 17.62
CA GLN A 184 9.94 8.68 18.89
C GLN A 184 10.97 9.79 18.67
#